data_AF-A0A7S0Y504-F1
#
_entry.id   AF-A0A7S0Y504-F1
#
_cell.length_a   1.000
_cell.length_b   1.000
_cell.length_c   1.000
_cell.angle_alpha   90.00
_cell.angle_beta   90.00
_cell.angle_gamma   90.00
#
_symmetry.space_group_name_H-M   'P 1'
#
loop_
_entity.id
_entity.type
_entity.pdbx_description
1 polymer ?
#
loop_
_entity_poly.entity_id
_entity_poly.type
_entity_poly.pdbx_seq_one_letter_code
_entity_poly.pdbx_strand_id
1 'polypeptide(L)'
;GKGYVVSWQAKDGSSLVVTAPNDGTFSLGPATCYVSQTDGGIQRVAYKTLSVHESTPSSPPGLLLTAAEGSSFPPRASTVTPIPFPERYPVVSVSPDLSSLTAMAPNDGSFPPGPGHFRARLRDGVELTFPYAFLSSA
;
A
#
# COMPACT_ATOMS: atom_id res chain seq x y z
N GLY A 1 2.30 -8.03 -6.37
CA GLY A 1 2.81 -7.18 -7.47
C GLY A 1 4.27 -7.51 -7.71
N LYS A 2 4.89 -6.92 -8.73
CA LYS A 2 6.35 -7.00 -8.93
C LYS A 2 7.05 -6.21 -7.80
N GLY A 3 8.03 -6.81 -7.13
CA GLY A 3 8.90 -6.12 -6.18
C GLY A 3 10.03 -5.39 -6.91
N TYR A 4 10.36 -4.19 -6.44
CA TYR A 4 11.45 -3.35 -6.94
C TYR A 4 12.56 -3.30 -5.90
N VAL A 5 13.82 -3.45 -6.35
CA VAL A 5 14.97 -3.54 -5.46
C VAL A 5 15.21 -2.20 -4.74
N VAL A 6 15.45 -2.25 -3.44
CA VAL A 6 15.92 -1.09 -2.66
C VAL A 6 17.40 -0.90 -2.94
N SER A 7 17.76 0.24 -3.52
CA SER A 7 19.15 0.58 -3.84
C SER A 7 19.82 1.39 -2.73
N TRP A 8 19.03 2.10 -1.93
CA TRP A 8 19.50 2.89 -0.79
C TRP A 8 18.39 3.07 0.24
N GLN A 9 18.76 3.16 1.52
CA GLN A 9 17.85 3.43 2.63
C GLN A 9 18.51 4.42 3.60
N ALA A 10 17.73 5.41 4.06
CA ALA A 10 18.16 6.32 5.12
C ALA A 10 18.32 5.57 6.44
N LYS A 11 19.32 5.93 7.24
CA LYS A 11 19.62 5.25 8.53
C LYS A 11 18.47 5.31 9.53
N ASP A 12 17.68 6.38 9.49
CA ASP A 12 16.50 6.59 10.33
C ASP A 12 15.22 5.95 9.76
N GLY A 13 15.30 5.30 8.60
CA GLY A 13 14.14 4.70 7.92
C GLY A 13 13.16 5.72 7.34
N SER A 14 13.48 7.01 7.33
CA SER A 14 12.59 8.06 6.81
C SER A 14 12.43 7.98 5.29
N SER A 15 13.40 7.40 4.59
CA SER A 15 13.43 7.35 3.13
C SER A 15 14.06 6.07 2.59
N LEU A 16 13.62 5.69 1.39
CA LEU A 16 14.28 4.65 0.59
C LEU A 16 14.29 5.05 -0.89
N VAL A 17 15.31 4.60 -1.61
CA VAL A 17 15.35 4.67 -3.08
C VAL A 17 15.14 3.27 -3.63
N VAL A 18 14.23 3.14 -4.60
CA VAL A 18 14.00 1.88 -5.33
C VAL A 18 14.36 2.02 -6.79
N THR A 19 14.95 0.96 -7.34
CA THR A 19 15.23 0.83 -8.76
C THR A 19 13.94 0.47 -9.51
N ALA A 20 13.13 1.49 -9.82
CA ALA A 20 11.84 1.36 -10.48
C ALA A 20 11.67 2.42 -11.59
N PRO A 21 10.92 2.12 -12.67
CA PRO A 21 10.56 3.12 -13.67
C PRO A 21 9.59 4.15 -13.10
N ASN A 22 9.71 5.40 -13.57
CA ASN A 22 8.74 6.45 -13.29
C ASN A 22 7.58 6.40 -14.30
N ASP A 23 6.81 5.32 -14.28
CA ASP A 23 5.75 5.02 -15.26
C ASP A 23 4.33 5.00 -14.65
N GLY A 24 4.19 5.46 -13.40
CA GLY A 24 2.94 5.42 -12.65
C GLY A 24 2.67 4.11 -11.90
N THR A 25 3.60 3.15 -11.92
CA THR A 25 3.49 1.92 -11.11
C THR A 25 3.39 2.24 -9.60
N PHE A 26 4.09 3.28 -9.15
CA PHE A 26 3.92 3.83 -7.80
C PHE A 26 3.03 5.07 -7.85
N SER A 27 2.12 5.19 -6.90
CA SER A 27 1.38 6.43 -6.67
C SER A 27 2.31 7.52 -6.16
N LEU A 28 2.01 8.79 -6.45
CA LEU A 28 2.82 9.93 -6.02
C LEU A 28 2.82 10.14 -4.48
N GLY A 29 1.94 9.44 -3.75
CA GLY A 29 1.70 9.59 -2.33
C GLY A 29 0.58 10.63 -2.03
N PRO A 30 -0.06 10.57 -0.84
CA PRO A 30 0.11 9.57 0.20
C PRO A 30 -0.44 8.20 -0.23
N ALA A 31 0.30 7.14 0.07
CA ALA A 31 -0.07 5.77 -0.31
C ALA A 31 0.68 4.74 0.55
N THR A 32 0.42 3.45 0.33
CA THR A 32 1.07 2.34 1.02
C THR A 32 1.84 1.43 0.06
N CYS A 33 2.85 0.74 0.56
CA CYS A 33 3.57 -0.31 -0.15
C CYS A 33 3.88 -1.48 0.79
N TYR A 34 4.20 -2.64 0.23
CA TYR A 34 4.81 -3.73 0.98
C TYR A 34 6.32 -3.61 0.88
N VAL A 35 7.02 -3.67 2.00
CA VAL A 35 8.48 -3.69 2.08
C VAL A 35 8.92 -5.05 2.58
N SER A 36 9.66 -5.78 1.76
CA SER A 36 10.31 -7.02 2.18
C SER A 36 11.68 -6.70 2.76
N GLN A 37 12.05 -7.37 3.83
CA GLN A 37 13.35 -7.28 4.50
C GLN A 37 14.25 -8.45 4.07
N THR A 38 15.57 -8.32 4.24
CA THR A 38 16.51 -9.41 3.91
C THR A 38 16.36 -10.65 4.78
N ASP A 39 15.73 -10.53 5.95
CA ASP A 39 15.45 -11.64 6.88
C ASP A 39 14.13 -12.37 6.57
N GLY A 40 13.43 -11.97 5.49
CA GLY A 40 12.16 -12.54 5.07
C GLY A 40 10.92 -11.83 5.66
N GLY A 41 11.10 -10.86 6.56
CA GLY A 41 10.00 -10.04 7.05
C GLY A 41 9.33 -9.24 5.92
N ILE A 42 8.00 -9.10 5.97
CA ILE A 42 7.24 -8.24 5.05
C ILE A 42 6.39 -7.30 5.89
N GLN A 43 6.50 -6.00 5.65
CA GLN A 43 5.72 -4.98 6.35
C GLN A 43 4.96 -4.10 5.37
N ARG A 44 3.71 -3.76 5.69
CA ARG A 44 2.98 -2.71 5.01
C ARG A 44 3.41 -1.36 5.59
N VAL A 45 3.88 -0.45 4.74
CA VAL A 45 4.41 0.85 5.15
C VAL A 45 3.71 1.96 4.37
N ALA A 46 3.28 3.00 5.09
CA ALA A 46 2.76 4.22 4.49
C ALA A 46 3.90 5.17 4.11
N TYR A 47 3.79 5.77 2.93
CA TYR A 47 4.70 6.82 2.45
C TYR A 47 3.91 8.08 2.09
N LYS A 48 4.49 9.23 2.41
CA LYS A 48 3.88 10.55 2.17
C LYS A 48 4.08 11.02 0.74
N THR A 49 5.27 10.82 0.19
CA THR A 49 5.65 11.31 -1.13
C THR A 49 6.48 10.29 -1.88
N LEU A 50 6.36 10.36 -3.20
CA LEU A 50 7.24 9.72 -4.17
C LEU A 50 7.80 10.79 -5.11
N SER A 51 9.10 10.79 -5.31
CA SER A 51 9.77 11.67 -6.28
C SER A 51 10.84 10.91 -7.06
N VAL A 52 11.25 11.48 -8.19
CA VAL A 52 12.42 10.97 -8.91
C VAL A 52 13.67 11.23 -8.04
N HIS A 53 14.51 10.20 -7.91
CA HIS A 53 15.84 10.31 -7.33
C HIS A 53 16.87 10.32 -8.45
N GLU A 54 17.60 11.42 -8.57
CA GLU A 54 18.77 11.48 -9.44
C GLU A 54 19.92 10.66 -8.85
N SER A 55 20.79 10.14 -9.72
CA SER A 55 21.96 9.38 -9.26
C SER A 55 22.84 10.23 -8.36
N THR A 56 23.29 9.64 -7.26
CA THR A 56 24.35 10.19 -6.40
C THR A 56 25.52 9.20 -6.36
N PRO A 57 26.70 9.59 -5.83
CA PRO A 57 27.80 8.64 -5.64
C PRO A 57 27.44 7.43 -4.76
N SER A 58 26.44 7.57 -3.89
CA SER A 58 26.01 6.54 -2.93
C SER A 58 24.69 5.85 -3.29
N SER A 59 24.01 6.25 -4.36
CA SER A 59 22.71 5.70 -4.75
C SER A 59 22.47 5.84 -6.25
N PRO A 60 22.13 4.75 -6.98
CA PRO A 60 21.75 4.83 -8.39
C PRO A 60 20.42 5.58 -8.55
N PRO A 61 20.09 6.05 -9.78
CA PRO A 61 18.82 6.72 -10.02
C PRO A 61 17.63 5.77 -9.77
N GLY A 62 16.51 6.34 -9.37
CA GLY A 62 15.32 5.55 -9.03
C GLY A 62 14.16 6.41 -8.56
N LEU A 63 13.29 5.83 -7.74
CA LEU A 63 12.21 6.54 -7.06
C LEU A 63 12.54 6.67 -5.58
N LEU A 64 12.52 7.90 -5.05
CA LEU A 64 12.63 8.20 -3.63
C LEU A 64 11.23 8.15 -3.01
N LEU A 65 11.04 7.24 -2.06
CA LEU A 65 9.86 7.20 -1.20
C LEU A 65 10.22 7.82 0.15
N THR A 66 9.39 8.74 0.63
CA THR A 66 9.49 9.31 1.99
C THR A 66 8.39 8.74 2.86
N ALA A 67 8.73 8.17 4.02
CA ALA A 67 7.77 7.58 4.94
C ALA A 67 6.72 8.59 5.40
N ALA A 68 5.52 8.11 5.72
CA ALA A 68 4.48 8.94 6.34
C ALA A 68 4.92 9.41 7.73
N GLU A 69 4.30 10.49 8.21
CA GLU A 69 4.57 10.99 9.57
C GLU A 69 4.25 9.91 10.62
N GLY A 70 5.13 9.75 11.61
CA GLY A 70 5.02 8.68 12.61
C GLY A 70 5.31 7.27 12.10
N SER A 71 5.70 7.11 10.82
CA SER A 71 6.10 5.83 10.22
C SER A 71 7.58 5.82 9.82
N SER A 72 8.14 4.62 9.65
CA SER A 72 9.49 4.41 9.15
C SER A 72 9.54 3.14 8.30
N PHE A 73 10.35 3.13 7.26
CA PHE A 73 10.65 1.91 6.53
C PHE A 73 11.48 0.96 7.41
N PRO A 74 11.18 -0.35 7.42
CA PRO A 74 11.89 -1.29 8.27
C PRO A 74 13.37 -1.40 7.88
N PRO A 75 14.27 -1.63 8.84
CA PRO A 75 15.68 -1.80 8.55
C PRO A 75 15.92 -3.00 7.63
N ARG A 76 16.97 -2.93 6.82
CA ARG A 76 17.34 -3.98 5.86
C ARG A 76 16.24 -4.24 4.83
N ALA A 77 15.54 -3.20 4.42
CA ALA A 77 14.61 -3.27 3.29
C ALA A 77 15.35 -3.75 2.04
N SER A 78 14.83 -4.80 1.39
CA SER A 78 15.43 -5.43 0.21
C SER A 78 14.62 -5.14 -1.05
N THR A 79 13.29 -5.19 -0.95
CA THR A 79 12.39 -4.89 -2.06
C THR A 79 11.17 -4.13 -1.60
N VAL A 80 10.61 -3.31 -2.49
CA VAL A 80 9.33 -2.63 -2.31
C VAL A 80 8.37 -3.07 -3.39
N THR A 81 7.19 -3.54 -3.00
CA THR A 81 6.09 -3.86 -3.90
C THR A 81 5.01 -2.79 -3.78
N PRO A 82 4.68 -2.07 -4.87
CA PRO A 82 3.59 -1.09 -4.83
C PRO A 82 2.26 -1.81 -4.59
N ILE A 83 1.42 -1.18 -3.77
CA ILE A 83 0.02 -1.59 -3.62
C ILE A 83 -0.77 -0.80 -4.66
N PRO A 84 -1.48 -1.46 -5.59
CA PRO A 84 -2.33 -0.78 -6.56
C PRO A 84 -3.36 0.10 -5.85
N PHE A 85 -3.61 1.30 -6.36
CA PHE A 85 -4.69 2.15 -5.89
C PHE A 85 -5.84 2.19 -6.93
N PRO A 86 -7.10 1.94 -6.53
CA PRO A 86 -7.52 1.50 -5.20
C PRO A 86 -7.08 0.06 -4.90
N GLU A 87 -6.70 -0.22 -3.65
CA GLU A 87 -6.41 -1.59 -3.21
C GLU A 87 -7.71 -2.39 -3.20
N ARG A 88 -7.67 -3.62 -3.72
CA ARG A 88 -8.83 -4.50 -3.80
C ARG A 88 -8.70 -5.62 -2.78
N TYR A 89 -9.72 -5.79 -1.98
CA TYR A 89 -9.79 -6.85 -0.98
C TYR A 89 -10.85 -7.89 -1.40
N PRO A 90 -10.52 -9.19 -1.37
CA PRO A 90 -11.49 -10.24 -1.66
C PRO A 90 -12.66 -10.19 -0.69
N VAL A 91 -13.88 -10.30 -1.21
CA VAL A 91 -15.07 -10.56 -0.40
C VAL A 91 -15.14 -12.08 -0.16
N VAL A 92 -15.14 -12.49 1.11
CA VAL A 92 -15.17 -13.91 1.50
C VAL A 92 -16.56 -14.40 1.86
N SER A 93 -17.44 -13.52 2.30
CA SER A 93 -18.84 -13.85 2.56
C SER A 93 -19.73 -12.63 2.38
N VAL A 94 -20.98 -12.90 2.04
CA VAL A 94 -22.09 -11.93 2.06
C VAL A 94 -23.22 -12.62 2.81
N SER A 95 -23.86 -11.92 3.74
CA SER A 95 -24.99 -12.47 4.49
C SER A 95 -26.17 -12.77 3.53
N PRO A 96 -27.01 -13.78 3.81
CA PRO A 96 -28.14 -14.12 2.95
C PRO A 96 -29.14 -12.98 2.70
N ASP A 97 -29.28 -12.07 3.67
CA ASP A 97 -30.11 -10.86 3.59
C ASP A 97 -29.39 -9.66 2.95
N LEU A 98 -28.15 -9.84 2.49
CA LEU A 98 -27.31 -8.84 1.84
C LEU A 98 -26.99 -7.61 2.69
N SER A 99 -27.26 -7.64 4.00
CA SER A 99 -26.99 -6.50 4.89
C SER A 99 -25.54 -6.43 5.36
N SER A 100 -24.75 -7.48 5.14
CA SER A 100 -23.37 -7.55 5.63
C SER A 100 -22.48 -8.30 4.64
N LEU A 101 -21.23 -7.87 4.55
CA LEU A 101 -20.19 -8.56 3.80
C LEU A 101 -18.92 -8.64 4.65
N THR A 102 -18.18 -9.72 4.49
CA THR A 102 -16.84 -9.84 5.09
C THR A 102 -15.82 -9.75 3.98
N ALA A 103 -14.87 -8.84 4.11
CA ALA A 103 -13.73 -8.70 3.21
C ALA A 103 -12.44 -9.13 3.92
N MET A 104 -11.53 -9.75 3.18
CA MET A 104 -10.14 -9.99 3.61
C MET A 104 -9.34 -8.69 3.51
N ALA A 105 -9.72 -7.72 4.33
CA ALA A 105 -9.05 -6.44 4.47
C ALA A 105 -8.30 -6.38 5.80
N PRO A 106 -7.11 -5.76 5.84
CA PRO A 106 -6.44 -5.49 7.10
C PRO A 106 -7.20 -4.43 7.91
N ASN A 107 -7.16 -4.56 9.23
CA ASN A 107 -7.72 -3.58 10.15
C ASN A 107 -6.71 -2.44 10.41
N ASP A 108 -6.32 -1.73 9.35
CA ASP A 108 -5.29 -0.68 9.38
C ASP A 108 -5.83 0.70 8.96
N GLY A 109 -7.15 0.87 9.01
CA GLY A 109 -7.82 2.10 8.61
C GLY A 109 -8.01 2.27 7.10
N SER A 110 -7.61 1.30 6.27
CA SER A 110 -7.91 1.29 4.81
C SER A 110 -9.41 1.41 4.54
N PHE A 111 -10.24 0.88 5.44
CA PHE A 111 -11.65 1.21 5.55
C PHE A 111 -11.84 2.03 6.84
N PRO A 112 -12.34 3.28 6.76
CA PRO A 112 -12.59 4.08 7.96
C PRO A 112 -13.78 3.50 8.75
N PRO A 113 -13.86 3.73 10.07
CA PRO A 113 -15.07 3.43 10.83
C PRO A 113 -16.29 4.07 10.15
N GLY A 114 -17.39 3.32 10.09
CA GLY A 114 -18.61 3.83 9.47
C GLY A 114 -19.24 4.99 10.26
N PRO A 115 -20.16 5.75 9.65
CA PRO A 115 -20.72 5.51 8.32
C PRO A 115 -19.78 5.95 7.18
N GLY A 116 -19.82 5.24 6.06
CA GLY A 116 -18.99 5.55 4.89
C GLY A 116 -19.50 4.90 3.61
N HIS A 117 -18.67 4.96 2.56
CA HIS A 117 -18.93 4.27 1.29
C HIS A 117 -17.76 3.35 0.94
N PHE A 118 -18.05 2.21 0.33
CA PHE A 118 -17.04 1.36 -0.32
C PHE A 118 -17.41 1.15 -1.79
N ARG A 119 -16.39 0.89 -2.62
CA ARG A 119 -16.58 0.45 -4.00
C ARG A 119 -16.43 -1.06 -4.06
N ALA A 120 -17.42 -1.74 -4.62
CA ALA A 120 -17.38 -3.17 -4.89
C ALA A 120 -17.25 -3.41 -6.38
N ARG A 121 -16.38 -4.33 -6.77
CA ARG A 121 -16.35 -4.89 -8.12
C ARG A 121 -17.07 -6.22 -8.12
N LEU A 122 -18.17 -6.30 -8.87
CA LEU A 122 -18.95 -7.51 -9.05
C LEU A 122 -18.24 -8.49 -9.99
N ARG A 123 -18.73 -9.75 -10.03
CA ARG A 123 -18.14 -10.81 -10.87
C ARG A 123 -18.21 -10.51 -12.37
N ASP A 124 -19.23 -9.79 -12.80
CA ASP A 124 -19.40 -9.32 -14.18
C ASP A 124 -18.49 -8.12 -14.52
N GLY A 125 -17.70 -7.65 -13.54
CA GLY A 125 -16.76 -6.55 -13.70
C GLY A 125 -17.36 -5.18 -13.42
N VAL A 126 -18.67 -5.07 -13.17
CA VAL A 126 -19.33 -3.80 -12.81
C VAL A 126 -18.79 -3.31 -11.47
N GLU A 127 -18.47 -2.02 -11.39
CA GLU A 127 -18.09 -1.37 -10.15
C GLU A 127 -19.25 -0.52 -9.63
N LEU A 128 -19.65 -0.76 -8.38
CA LEU A 128 -20.74 -0.04 -7.70
C LEU A 128 -20.23 0.56 -6.38
N THR A 129 -20.85 1.66 -5.96
CA THR A 129 -20.59 2.28 -4.66
C THR A 129 -21.74 1.94 -3.71
N PHE A 130 -21.41 1.44 -2.52
CA PHE A 130 -22.38 1.06 -1.50
C PHE A 130 -22.12 1.84 -0.21
N PRO A 131 -23.16 2.34 0.47
CA PRO A 131 -23.03 2.86 1.82
C PRO A 131 -22.84 1.71 2.83
N TYR A 132 -22.14 1.99 3.94
CA TYR A 132 -22.08 1.10 5.10
C TYR A 132 -22.21 1.91 6.39
N ALA A 133 -22.80 1.31 7.42
CA ALA A 133 -23.09 1.97 8.69
C ALA A 133 -21.92 1.91 9.69
N PHE A 134 -21.25 0.77 9.78
CA PHE A 134 -20.14 0.53 10.70
C PHE A 134 -19.19 -0.54 10.13
N LEU A 135 -18.00 -0.63 10.71
CA LEU A 135 -17.09 -1.77 10.54
C LEU A 135 -17.03 -2.53 11.85
N SER A 136 -16.97 -3.86 11.77
CA SER A 136 -16.70 -4.73 12.91
C SER A 136 -15.64 -5.75 12.52
N SER A 137 -14.72 -6.05 13.45
CA SER A 137 -13.88 -7.25 13.32
C SER A 137 -14.75 -8.48 13.54
N ALA A 138 -14.69 -9.43 12.62
CA ALA A 138 -15.26 -10.76 12.81
C ALA A 138 -14.45 -11.57 13.84
#